data_AF-A0A2V8FP58-F1
#
_entry.id   AF-A0A2V8FP58-F1
#
_cell.length_a   1.000
_cell.length_b   1.000
_cell.length_c   1.000
_cell.angle_alpha   90.00
_cell.angle_beta   90.00
_cell.angle_gamma   90.00
#
_symmetry.space_group_name_H-M   'P 1'
#
loop_
_entity.id
_entity.type
_entity.pdbx_description
1 polymer ?
#
loop_
_entity_poly.entity_id
_entity_poly.type
_entity_poly.pdbx_seq_one_letter_code
_entity_poly.pdbx_strand_id
1 'polypeptide(L)'
;MALLTDFGTRDHYAGTMKGVALGVCPDATLVDISHEVPPHDVLAGALELAACYRYFPAGAIFLVVVDPGVGSSRRGIAADAGDFKFVAPDNGVLTMVLDETPPRKVVELTERR
;
A
#
# COMPACT_ATOMS: atom_id res chain seq x y z
N MET A 1 -8.20 -1.97 6.40
CA MET A 1 -7.23 -1.67 5.33
C MET A 1 -6.51 -0.39 5.72
N ALA A 2 -5.17 -0.44 5.72
CA ALA A 2 -4.31 0.69 6.07
C ALA A 2 -3.76 1.33 4.79
N LEU A 3 -3.72 2.67 4.73
CA LEU A 3 -3.37 3.44 3.54
C LEU A 3 -2.08 4.25 3.77
N LEU A 4 -1.12 4.14 2.85
CA LEU A 4 0.10 4.94 2.85
C LEU A 4 0.37 5.49 1.45
N THR A 5 0.44 6.81 1.29
CA THR A 5 0.68 7.45 -0.03
C THR A 5 1.52 8.71 0.05
N ASP A 6 1.92 9.23 -1.11
CA ASP A 6 2.59 10.53 -1.29
C ASP A 6 1.68 11.61 -1.94
N PHE A 7 0.36 11.38 -1.99
CA PHE A 7 -0.61 12.29 -2.62
C PHE A 7 -0.94 13.56 -1.83
N GLY A 8 -0.60 13.60 -0.56
CA GLY A 8 -1.04 14.63 0.38
C GLY A 8 -2.53 14.53 0.73
N THR A 9 -2.96 15.42 1.60
CA THR A 9 -4.34 15.52 2.10
C THR A 9 -5.10 16.74 1.58
N ARG A 10 -4.45 17.55 0.74
CA ARG A 10 -4.98 18.85 0.30
C ARG A 10 -6.03 18.75 -0.81
N ASP A 11 -6.00 17.67 -1.58
CA ASP A 11 -6.89 17.44 -2.70
C ASP A 11 -7.69 16.15 -2.54
N HIS A 12 -8.28 15.67 -3.62
CA HIS A 12 -9.29 14.62 -3.61
C HIS A 12 -8.72 13.20 -3.70
N TYR A 13 -7.43 13.00 -4.00
CA TYR A 13 -6.91 11.67 -4.35
C TYR A 13 -7.13 10.64 -3.25
N ALA A 14 -6.72 10.94 -2.02
CA ALA A 14 -6.91 10.04 -0.87
C ALA A 14 -8.41 9.77 -0.61
N GLY A 15 -9.26 10.80 -0.73
CA GLY A 15 -10.71 10.65 -0.58
C GLY A 15 -11.34 9.74 -1.63
N THR A 16 -10.96 9.91 -2.90
CA THR A 16 -11.43 9.07 -4.01
C THR A 16 -11.01 7.62 -3.83
N MET A 17 -9.75 7.35 -3.44
CA MET A 17 -9.28 5.99 -3.15
C MET A 17 -10.14 5.31 -2.08
N LYS A 18 -10.43 6.02 -0.98
CA LYS A 18 -11.29 5.50 0.09
C LYS A 18 -12.71 5.23 -0.40
N GLY A 19 -13.27 6.14 -1.19
CA GLY A 19 -14.60 5.98 -1.78
C GLY A 19 -14.70 4.74 -2.68
N VAL A 20 -13.71 4.51 -3.54
CA VAL A 20 -13.63 3.30 -4.39
C VAL A 20 -13.47 2.05 -3.53
N ALA A 21 -12.58 2.07 -2.53
CA ALA A 21 -12.36 0.93 -1.65
C ALA A 21 -13.65 0.53 -0.90
N LEU A 22 -14.40 1.50 -0.38
CA LEU A 22 -15.68 1.28 0.30
C LEU A 22 -16.78 0.85 -0.69
N GLY A 23 -16.72 1.26 -1.96
CA GLY A 23 -17.62 0.76 -2.99
C GLY A 23 -17.44 -0.75 -3.25
N VAL A 24 -16.22 -1.27 -3.11
CA VAL A 24 -15.90 -2.70 -3.28
C VAL A 24 -16.13 -3.48 -1.98
N CYS A 25 -15.74 -2.92 -0.84
CA CYS A 25 -15.87 -3.53 0.48
C CYS A 25 -16.46 -2.52 1.47
N PRO A 26 -17.81 -2.42 1.56
CA PRO A 26 -18.48 -1.41 2.38
C PRO A 26 -18.18 -1.50 3.88
N ASP A 27 -17.91 -2.70 4.38
CA ASP A 27 -17.63 -2.96 5.80
C ASP A 27 -16.15 -2.78 6.15
N ALA A 28 -15.30 -2.35 5.21
CA ALA A 28 -13.89 -2.16 5.47
C ALA A 28 -13.64 -0.99 6.43
N THR A 29 -12.95 -1.26 7.54
CA THR A 29 -12.35 -0.19 8.35
C THR A 29 -11.11 0.35 7.64
N LEU A 30 -11.11 1.64 7.30
CA LEU A 30 -9.98 2.32 6.67
C LEU A 30 -9.19 3.10 7.72
N VAL A 31 -7.86 2.97 7.68
CA VAL A 31 -6.93 3.68 8.56
C VAL A 31 -5.86 4.33 7.70
N ASP A 32 -5.64 5.62 7.84
CA ASP A 32 -4.51 6.27 7.19
C ASP A 32 -3.26 6.10 8.06
N ILE A 33 -2.20 5.58 7.47
CA ILE A 33 -0.85 5.65 8.05
C ILE A 33 -0.31 7.06 7.82
N SER A 34 -0.22 7.45 6.55
CA SER A 34 0.12 8.80 6.13
C SER A 34 -0.22 8.99 4.65
N HIS A 35 -0.59 10.20 4.27
CA HIS A 35 -0.64 10.62 2.87
C HIS A 35 0.45 11.65 2.55
N GLU A 36 1.27 12.03 3.52
CA GLU A 36 2.25 13.12 3.44
C GLU A 36 3.68 12.59 3.26
N VAL A 37 3.84 11.36 2.73
CA VAL A 37 5.16 10.87 2.31
C VAL A 37 5.71 11.86 1.27
N PRO A 38 7.00 12.25 1.33
CA PRO A 38 7.57 13.14 0.33
C PRO A 38 7.30 12.62 -1.09
N PRO A 39 6.90 13.49 -2.03
CA PRO A 39 6.54 13.07 -3.39
C PRO A 39 7.64 12.20 -4.02
N HIS A 40 7.23 11.04 -4.50
CA HIS A 40 8.07 10.07 -5.20
C HIS A 40 9.17 9.40 -4.35
N ASP A 41 9.20 9.63 -3.03
CA ASP A 41 10.22 9.07 -2.14
C ASP A 41 9.85 7.65 -1.68
N VAL A 42 10.17 6.68 -2.54
CA VAL A 42 9.93 5.25 -2.30
C VAL A 42 10.61 4.76 -1.01
N LEU A 43 11.78 5.30 -0.67
CA LEU A 43 12.51 4.90 0.54
C LEU A 43 11.81 5.41 1.80
N ALA A 44 11.35 6.66 1.80
CA ALA A 44 10.55 7.20 2.89
C ALA A 44 9.27 6.37 3.09
N GLY A 45 8.57 6.03 1.99
CA GLY A 45 7.41 5.14 2.05
C GLY A 45 7.71 3.76 2.66
N ALA A 46 8.84 3.15 2.28
CA ALA A 46 9.26 1.86 2.83
C ALA A 46 9.58 1.94 4.34
N LEU A 47 10.24 3.02 4.77
CA LEU A 47 10.58 3.27 6.18
C LEU A 47 9.32 3.48 7.03
N GLU A 48 8.39 4.32 6.57
CA GLU A 48 7.12 4.58 7.27
C GLU A 48 6.30 3.29 7.44
N LEU A 49 6.21 2.48 6.38
CA LEU A 49 5.53 1.19 6.46
C LEU A 49 6.21 0.23 7.45
N ALA A 50 7.52 0.07 7.36
CA ALA A 50 8.30 -0.82 8.23
C ALA A 50 8.24 -0.41 9.71
N ALA A 51 8.13 0.90 9.98
CA ALA A 51 8.02 1.43 11.33
C ALA A 51 6.70 1.05 12.01
N CYS A 52 5.60 0.88 11.27
CA CYS A 52 4.26 0.79 11.85
C CYS A 52 3.51 -0.53 11.61
N TYR A 53 3.82 -1.31 10.56
CA TYR A 53 2.93 -2.40 10.13
C TYR A 53 2.65 -3.44 11.22
N ARG A 54 3.63 -3.73 12.09
CA ARG A 54 3.53 -4.70 13.20
C ARG A 54 2.49 -4.34 14.26
N TYR A 55 2.08 -3.07 14.36
CA TYR A 55 1.09 -2.63 15.35
C TYR A 55 -0.35 -2.81 14.86
N PHE A 56 -0.55 -3.16 13.60
CA PHE A 56 -1.87 -3.47 13.07
C PHE A 56 -2.30 -4.90 13.44
N PRO A 57 -3.62 -5.15 13.53
CA PRO A 57 -4.12 -6.49 13.81
C PRO A 57 -3.73 -7.48 12.69
N ALA A 58 -3.56 -8.75 13.07
CA ALA A 58 -3.40 -9.84 12.12
C ALA A 58 -4.56 -9.83 11.10
N GLY A 59 -4.23 -10.08 9.84
CA GLY A 59 -5.14 -9.99 8.70
C GLY A 59 -5.23 -8.59 8.07
N ALA A 60 -4.56 -7.57 8.62
CA ALA A 60 -4.54 -6.25 8.02
C ALA A 60 -3.98 -6.26 6.58
N ILE A 61 -4.63 -5.46 5.73
CA ILE A 61 -4.22 -5.21 4.34
C ILE A 61 -3.65 -3.81 4.27
N PHE A 62 -2.42 -3.67 3.81
CA PHE A 62 -1.73 -2.41 3.57
C PHE A 62 -1.78 -2.07 2.09
N LEU A 63 -2.42 -0.95 1.73
CA LEU A 63 -2.39 -0.38 0.39
C LEU A 63 -1.39 0.78 0.40
N VAL A 64 -0.28 0.60 -0.31
CA VAL A 64 0.84 1.54 -0.33
C VAL A 64 1.03 2.06 -1.74
N VAL A 65 0.87 3.36 -1.95
CA VAL A 65 1.03 4.00 -3.26
C VAL A 65 1.98 5.18 -3.12
N VAL A 66 3.27 4.88 -3.28
CA VAL A 66 4.34 5.87 -3.45
C VAL A 66 5.05 5.47 -4.72
N ASP A 67 4.67 6.09 -5.85
CA ASP A 67 5.11 5.65 -7.16
C ASP A 67 5.32 6.82 -8.15
N PRO A 68 6.58 7.20 -8.42
CA PRO A 68 6.89 8.13 -9.51
C PRO A 68 6.49 7.59 -10.89
N GLY A 69 6.27 6.26 -11.02
CA GLY A 69 5.88 5.59 -12.25
C GLY A 69 4.38 5.29 -12.36
N VAL A 70 3.52 5.92 -11.58
CA VAL A 70 2.08 5.66 -11.60
C VAL A 70 1.50 5.82 -13.02
N GLY A 71 0.65 4.89 -13.45
CA GLY A 71 0.05 4.88 -14.79
C GLY A 71 0.99 4.46 -15.93
N SER A 72 2.22 4.04 -15.63
CA SER A 72 3.17 3.47 -16.59
C SER A 72 3.05 1.93 -16.67
N SER A 73 4.05 1.27 -17.26
CA SER A 73 4.19 -0.20 -17.22
C SER A 73 4.63 -0.74 -15.85
N ARG A 74 4.66 0.08 -14.79
CA ARG A 74 4.97 -0.36 -13.44
C ARG A 74 3.92 -1.37 -12.99
N ARG A 75 4.38 -2.56 -12.60
CA ARG A 75 3.51 -3.63 -12.12
C ARG A 75 2.94 -3.26 -10.75
N GLY A 76 1.63 -3.37 -10.59
CA GLY A 76 1.02 -3.50 -9.28
C GLY A 76 1.23 -4.92 -8.77
N ILE A 77 1.56 -5.09 -7.49
CA ILE A 77 1.74 -6.40 -6.86
C ILE A 77 0.88 -6.53 -5.60
N ALA A 78 0.51 -7.76 -5.28
CA ALA A 78 -0.02 -8.13 -3.98
C ALA A 78 0.85 -9.23 -3.35
N ALA A 79 1.20 -9.05 -2.09
CA ALA A 79 2.02 -9.98 -1.31
C ALA A 79 1.27 -10.45 -0.06
N ASP A 80 1.33 -11.75 0.22
CA ASP A 80 0.87 -12.38 1.45
C ASP A 80 2.11 -12.75 2.29
N ALA A 81 2.30 -12.08 3.43
CA ALA A 81 3.52 -12.16 4.22
C ALA A 81 3.22 -12.13 5.73
N GLY A 82 3.56 -13.23 6.41
CA GLY A 82 3.26 -13.41 7.83
C GLY A 82 1.75 -13.41 8.09
N ASP A 83 1.30 -12.46 8.90
CA ASP A 83 -0.11 -12.24 9.23
C ASP A 83 -0.74 -11.13 8.38
N PHE A 84 0.00 -10.52 7.46
CA PHE A 84 -0.39 -9.31 6.75
C PHE A 84 -0.46 -9.52 5.25
N LYS A 85 -1.19 -8.64 4.58
CA LYS A 85 -1.21 -8.55 3.12
C LYS A 85 -0.82 -7.15 2.69
N PHE A 86 -0.08 -7.06 1.60
CA PHE A 86 0.43 -5.81 1.08
C PHE A 86 0.02 -5.68 -0.38
N VAL A 87 -0.39 -4.48 -0.79
CA VAL A 87 -0.69 -4.10 -2.17
C VAL A 87 0.10 -2.84 -2.47
N ALA A 88 0.96 -2.90 -3.49
CA ALA A 88 1.91 -1.83 -3.77
C ALA A 88 2.42 -1.86 -5.22
N PRO A 89 3.02 -0.77 -5.71
CA PRO A 89 3.87 -0.81 -6.90
C PRO A 89 5.11 -1.68 -6.68
N ASP A 90 5.51 -2.42 -7.71
CA ASP A 90 6.77 -3.18 -7.73
C ASP A 90 7.97 -2.27 -7.99
N ASN A 91 8.28 -1.41 -7.01
CA ASN A 91 9.35 -0.40 -7.09
C ASN A 91 10.30 -0.41 -5.88
N GLY A 92 10.15 -1.37 -4.98
CA GLY A 92 10.95 -1.51 -3.76
C GLY A 92 10.30 -0.96 -2.49
N VAL A 93 9.11 -0.35 -2.56
CA VAL A 93 8.44 0.19 -1.36
C VAL A 93 8.13 -0.89 -0.30
N LEU A 94 8.04 -2.16 -0.70
CA LEU A 94 7.83 -3.29 0.20
C LEU A 94 9.12 -3.98 0.67
N THR A 95 10.31 -3.57 0.21
CA THR A 95 11.56 -4.31 0.46
C THR A 95 11.80 -4.53 1.95
N MET A 96 11.68 -3.49 2.78
CA MET A 96 11.96 -3.60 4.22
C MET A 96 11.02 -4.57 4.93
N VAL A 97 9.71 -4.51 4.64
CA VAL A 97 8.74 -5.41 5.29
C VAL A 97 8.87 -6.85 4.79
N LEU A 98 9.25 -7.06 3.53
CA LEU A 98 9.43 -8.39 2.96
C LEU A 98 10.77 -9.03 3.37
N ASP A 99 11.79 -8.24 3.67
CA ASP A 99 13.05 -8.72 4.26
C ASP A 99 12.83 -9.18 5.71
N GLU A 100 12.05 -8.44 6.49
CA GLU A 100 11.69 -8.81 7.87
C GLU A 100 10.68 -9.96 7.92
N THR A 101 9.74 -10.00 6.97
CA THR A 101 8.67 -10.99 6.89
C THR A 101 8.60 -11.54 5.45
N PRO A 102 9.35 -12.61 5.15
CA PRO A 102 9.37 -13.18 3.81
C PRO A 102 7.98 -13.57 3.31
N PRO A 103 7.61 -13.19 2.07
CA PRO A 103 6.28 -13.45 1.55
C PRO A 103 6.09 -14.94 1.27
N ARG A 104 4.92 -15.46 1.65
CA ARG A 104 4.45 -16.80 1.26
C ARG A 104 4.05 -16.82 -0.21
N LYS A 105 3.49 -15.71 -0.71
CA LYS A 105 3.04 -15.57 -2.09
C LYS A 105 3.13 -14.12 -2.52
N VAL A 106 3.61 -13.89 -3.74
CA VAL A 106 3.53 -12.59 -4.43
C VAL A 106 2.89 -12.82 -5.79
N VAL A 107 1.96 -11.95 -6.17
CA VAL A 107 1.30 -11.97 -7.48
C VAL A 107 1.35 -10.59 -8.10
N GLU A 108 1.45 -10.55 -9.42
CA GLU A 108 1.17 -9.35 -10.20
C GLU A 108 -0.34 -9.14 -10.28
N LEU A 109 -0.77 -7.88 -10.10
CA LEU A 109 -2.14 -7.47 -10.28
C LEU A 109 -2.36 -7.13 -11.75
N THR A 110 -3.13 -7.98 -12.41
CA THR A 110 -3.56 -7.78 -13.80
C THR A 110 -5.06 -7.52 -13.85
N GLU A 111 -5.49 -6.72 -14.81
CA GLU A 111 -6.92 -6.50 -15.06
C GLU A 111 -7.60 -7.83 -15.40
N ARG A 112 -8.73 -8.12 -14.76
CA ARG A 112 -9.67 -9.08 -15.33
C ARG A 112 -10.38 -8.38 -16.48
N ARG A 113 -10.04 -8.77 -17.71
CA ARG A 113 -10.92 -8.49 -18.85
C ARG A 113 -12.26 -9.21 -18.68
#